data_AF-A0A2T4CGF2-F1
#
_entry.id   AF-A0A2T4CGF2-F1
#
_cell.length_a   1.000
_cell.length_b   1.000
_cell.length_c   1.000
_cell.angle_alpha   90.00
_cell.angle_beta   90.00
_cell.angle_gamma   90.00
#
_symmetry.space_group_name_H-M   'P 1'
#
loop_
_entity.id
_entity.type
_entity.pdbx_description
1 polymer ?
#
loop_
_entity_poly.entity_id
_entity_poly.type
_entity_poly.pdbx_seq_one_letter_code
_entity_poly.pdbx_strand_id
1 'polypeptide(L)'
;MYTNLGTSRKARDLATNPHASLVFYWPPLQRQVRVEGVTETNSREESQTYFDTRVRGSRIGAWASRQSTVLTPKPRTKSSSSSSAAAAVGSENAQQQQANGVDSNNPDQAVADGEEEEEDDGRAQLEEWVHEVEERFKGQDKIPVPDFWGGLRLVPQRVEFWQGRESRLHDRFVYEWEEGVDGKEGKWRLERLSP
;
A
#
# COMPACT_ATOMS: atom_id res chain seq x y z
N MET A 1 -4.17 11.21 7.23
CA MET A 1 -3.48 10.18 6.41
C MET A 1 -1.98 10.42 6.50
N TYR A 2 -1.14 9.46 6.08
CA TYR A 2 0.32 9.63 6.04
C TYR A 2 0.89 9.03 4.75
N THR A 3 1.84 9.71 4.12
CA THR A 3 2.36 9.35 2.79
C THR A 3 3.73 9.99 2.53
N ASN A 4 4.44 9.51 1.50
CA ASN A 4 5.43 10.33 0.82
C ASN A 4 4.71 11.54 0.18
N LEU A 5 5.13 12.74 0.58
CA LEU A 5 4.64 14.07 0.19
C LEU A 5 5.67 14.85 -0.67
N GLY A 6 6.83 14.27 -0.98
CA GLY A 6 7.85 14.92 -1.82
C GLY A 6 7.89 14.39 -3.27
N THR A 7 7.99 13.08 -3.46
CA THR A 7 8.30 12.46 -4.76
C THR A 7 7.13 11.69 -5.39
N SER A 8 6.14 11.28 -4.60
CA SER A 8 5.06 10.42 -5.10
C SER A 8 4.11 11.13 -6.07
N ARG A 9 3.41 10.39 -6.95
CA ARG A 9 2.49 11.01 -7.94
C ARG A 9 1.49 11.95 -7.27
N LYS A 10 0.82 11.48 -6.20
CA LYS A 10 -0.19 12.24 -5.46
C LYS A 10 0.38 13.51 -4.81
N ALA A 11 1.68 13.55 -4.50
CA ALA A 11 2.32 14.76 -3.99
C ALA A 11 2.41 15.84 -5.07
N ARG A 12 2.79 15.46 -6.30
CA ARG A 12 2.81 16.37 -7.45
C ARG A 12 1.41 16.84 -7.83
N ASP A 13 0.43 15.94 -7.78
CA ASP A 13 -0.99 16.26 -8.01
C ASP A 13 -1.44 17.32 -6.99
N LEU A 14 -1.27 17.06 -5.68
CA LEU A 14 -1.67 17.96 -4.59
C LEU A 14 -0.92 19.30 -4.55
N ALA A 15 0.36 19.32 -4.97
CA ALA A 15 1.15 20.55 -5.07
C ALA A 15 0.65 21.52 -6.16
N THR A 16 -0.19 21.04 -7.09
CA THR A 16 -0.83 21.87 -8.13
C THR A 16 -2.33 22.10 -7.89
N ASN A 17 -2.98 21.20 -7.16
CA ASN A 17 -4.39 21.27 -6.79
C ASN A 17 -4.60 20.66 -5.39
N PRO A 18 -4.79 21.47 -4.33
CA PRO A 18 -4.92 20.95 -2.97
C PRO A 18 -6.30 20.32 -2.68
N HIS A 19 -7.21 20.22 -3.65
CA HIS A 19 -8.48 19.54 -3.45
C HIS A 19 -8.35 18.02 -3.57
N ALA A 20 -9.01 17.29 -2.67
CA ALA A 20 -9.04 15.83 -2.68
C ALA A 20 -10.40 15.26 -2.28
N SER A 21 -10.58 13.96 -2.54
CA SER A 21 -11.77 13.19 -2.18
C SER A 21 -11.36 11.86 -1.56
N LEU A 22 -12.09 11.43 -0.53
CA LEU A 22 -11.96 10.13 0.12
C LEU A 22 -13.28 9.38 0.02
N VAL A 23 -13.20 8.06 -0.13
CA VAL A 23 -14.35 7.16 -0.10
C VAL A 23 -14.07 6.04 0.90
N PHE A 24 -14.89 5.98 1.95
CA PHE A 24 -14.97 4.83 2.84
C PHE A 24 -16.14 3.97 2.36
N TYR A 25 -15.88 2.70 2.04
CA TYR A 25 -16.91 1.75 1.60
C TYR A 25 -16.90 0.51 2.47
N TRP A 26 -18.08 0.17 3.01
CA TRP A 26 -18.30 -0.98 3.88
C TRP A 26 -19.40 -1.87 3.28
N PRO A 27 -19.04 -2.79 2.36
CA PRO A 27 -20.01 -3.65 1.66
C PRO A 27 -20.97 -4.41 2.59
N PRO A 28 -20.51 -5.05 3.70
CA PRO A 28 -21.41 -5.80 4.60
C PRO A 28 -22.45 -4.94 5.32
N LEU A 29 -22.23 -3.63 5.44
CA LEU A 29 -23.18 -2.67 6.03
C LEU A 29 -24.06 -2.00 4.95
N GLN A 30 -23.75 -2.23 3.67
CA GLN A 30 -24.18 -1.42 2.53
C GLN A 30 -24.02 0.08 2.80
N ARG A 31 -22.85 0.52 3.28
CA ARG A 31 -22.57 1.93 3.59
C ARG A 31 -21.41 2.47 2.80
N GLN A 32 -21.53 3.72 2.37
CA GLN A 32 -20.45 4.50 1.80
C GLN A 32 -20.46 5.89 2.46
N VAL A 33 -19.28 6.41 2.80
CA VAL A 33 -19.08 7.81 3.18
C VAL A 33 -18.08 8.44 2.23
N ARG A 34 -18.47 9.51 1.55
CA ARG A 34 -17.57 10.37 0.77
C ARG A 34 -17.19 11.58 1.59
N VAL A 35 -15.93 12.01 1.50
CA VAL A 35 -15.43 13.26 2.10
C VAL A 35 -14.66 14.02 1.03
N GLU A 36 -15.01 15.27 0.81
CA GLU A 36 -14.48 16.14 -0.24
C GLU A 36 -14.09 17.50 0.36
N GLY A 37 -12.97 18.09 -0.07
CA GLY A 37 -12.48 19.37 0.46
C GLY A 37 -11.01 19.67 0.15
N VAL A 38 -10.39 20.54 0.94
CA VAL A 38 -8.99 21.01 0.78
C VAL A 38 -8.05 20.22 1.70
N THR A 39 -6.87 19.84 1.21
CA THR A 39 -5.84 19.16 2.00
C THR A 39 -4.86 20.13 2.63
N GLU A 40 -4.44 19.84 3.87
CA GLU A 40 -3.34 20.50 4.56
C GLU A 40 -2.26 19.48 4.94
N THR A 41 -1.01 19.89 4.99
CA THR A 41 0.09 19.08 5.53
C THR A 41 0.21 19.26 7.04
N ASN A 42 0.37 18.15 7.75
CA ASN A 42 0.71 18.17 9.17
C ASN A 42 2.12 18.73 9.40
N SER A 43 2.40 19.19 10.62
CA SER A 43 3.75 19.64 10.99
C SER A 43 4.76 18.47 10.97
N ARG A 44 6.08 18.76 10.96
CA ARG A 44 7.09 17.69 11.06
C ARG A 44 7.08 17.04 12.44
N GLU A 45 6.69 17.76 13.47
CA GLU A 45 6.60 17.31 14.86
C GLU A 45 5.38 16.39 15.04
N GLU A 46 4.21 16.75 14.49
CA GLU A 46 3.05 15.87 14.36
C GLU A 46 3.41 14.59 13.57
N SER A 47 4.13 14.76 12.46
CA SER A 47 4.52 13.65 11.58
C SER A 47 5.53 12.71 12.24
N GLN A 48 6.53 13.23 12.95
CA GLN A 48 7.50 12.45 13.74
C GLN A 48 6.80 11.70 14.88
N THR A 49 5.89 12.36 15.60
CA THR A 49 5.14 11.76 16.72
C THR A 49 4.37 10.52 16.27
N TYR A 50 3.70 10.57 15.10
CA TYR A 50 3.10 9.38 14.52
C TYR A 50 4.14 8.40 13.93
N PHE A 51 5.19 8.89 13.29
CA PHE A 51 6.24 8.04 12.69
C PHE A 51 6.90 7.12 13.73
N ASP A 52 7.18 7.62 14.94
CA ASP A 52 7.77 6.85 16.04
C ASP A 52 6.88 5.72 16.56
N THR A 53 5.55 5.80 16.39
CA THR A 53 4.64 4.68 16.71
C THR A 53 4.80 3.48 15.76
N ARG A 54 5.45 3.66 14.61
CA ARG A 54 5.56 2.62 13.58
C ARG A 54 6.70 1.66 13.88
N VAL A 55 6.43 0.36 13.71
CA VAL A 55 7.43 -0.72 13.82
C VAL A 55 8.66 -0.43 12.94
N ARG A 56 9.87 -0.79 13.40
CA ARG A 56 11.14 -0.31 12.81
C ARG A 56 11.23 -0.54 11.30
N GLY A 57 10.89 -1.73 10.81
CA GLY A 57 10.87 -2.03 9.36
C GLY A 57 9.94 -1.12 8.55
N SER A 58 8.87 -0.60 9.15
CA SER A 58 7.97 0.37 8.51
C SER A 58 8.58 1.78 8.46
N ARG A 59 9.40 2.16 9.45
CA ARG A 59 10.21 3.40 9.44
C ARG A 59 11.34 3.32 8.40
N ILE A 60 12.03 2.19 8.34
CA ILE A 60 13.04 1.87 7.30
C ILE A 60 12.42 1.93 5.90
N GLY A 61 11.33 1.19 5.65
CA GLY A 61 10.67 1.14 4.34
C GLY A 61 10.17 2.52 3.85
N ALA A 62 9.88 3.45 4.76
CA ALA A 62 9.53 4.82 4.41
C ALA A 62 10.73 5.70 4.00
N TRP A 63 11.95 5.35 4.43
CA TRP A 63 13.20 5.95 3.93
C TRP A 63 13.68 5.31 2.62
N ALA A 64 13.56 3.98 2.50
CA ALA A 64 14.01 3.22 1.33
C ALA A 64 13.10 3.41 0.10
N SER A 65 11.77 3.49 0.31
CA SER A 65 10.80 3.56 -0.80
C SER A 65 10.81 4.92 -1.50
N ARG A 66 11.47 4.98 -2.66
CA ARG A 66 11.36 6.05 -3.65
C ARG A 66 9.97 5.99 -4.32
N GLN A 67 8.93 6.33 -3.55
CA GLN A 67 7.55 6.05 -3.91
C GLN A 67 7.14 6.69 -5.24
N SER A 68 6.51 5.90 -6.12
CA SER A 68 6.13 6.24 -7.50
C SER A 68 7.29 6.41 -8.51
N THR A 69 8.53 6.04 -8.16
CA THR A 69 9.60 5.86 -9.14
C THR A 69 9.45 4.50 -9.84
N VAL A 70 9.75 4.44 -11.15
CA VAL A 70 9.81 3.19 -11.93
C VAL A 70 11.12 2.47 -11.58
N LEU A 71 11.05 1.17 -11.32
CA LEU A 71 12.22 0.34 -11.02
C LEU A 71 13.00 0.01 -12.30
N THR A 72 14.29 -0.27 -12.15
CA THR A 72 15.18 -0.69 -13.24
C THR A 72 15.71 -2.08 -12.93
N PRO A 73 15.06 -3.15 -13.41
CA PRO A 73 15.49 -4.50 -13.11
C PRO A 73 16.86 -4.82 -13.73
N LYS A 74 17.58 -5.75 -13.11
CA LYS A 74 18.87 -6.26 -13.59
C LYS A 74 18.68 -7.72 -14.03
N PRO A 75 19.07 -8.12 -15.25
CA PRO A 75 19.00 -9.53 -15.64
C PRO A 75 19.81 -10.37 -14.65
N ARG A 76 19.17 -11.38 -14.05
CA ARG A 76 19.78 -12.24 -13.03
C ARG A 76 20.90 -13.07 -13.63
N THR A 77 22.14 -12.62 -13.47
CA THR A 77 23.30 -13.48 -13.72
C THR A 77 23.22 -14.68 -12.77
N LYS A 78 23.31 -15.91 -13.32
CA LYS A 78 23.25 -17.15 -12.55
C LYS A 78 24.46 -17.27 -11.61
N SER A 79 24.38 -16.65 -10.44
CA SER A 79 25.38 -16.83 -9.38
C SER A 79 25.28 -18.25 -8.86
N SER A 80 26.40 -18.97 -8.87
CA SER A 80 26.45 -20.36 -8.46
C SER A 80 26.01 -20.48 -7.00
N SER A 81 24.94 -21.23 -6.74
CA SER A 81 24.41 -21.46 -5.40
C SER A 81 25.42 -22.24 -4.53
N SER A 82 26.12 -21.52 -3.64
CA SER A 82 26.92 -22.12 -2.56
C SER A 82 25.99 -22.67 -1.47
N SER A 83 25.34 -23.79 -1.77
CA SER A 83 24.48 -24.53 -0.84
C SER A 83 25.30 -25.07 0.34
N SER A 84 25.27 -24.35 1.47
CA SER A 84 25.83 -24.84 2.73
C SER A 84 25.00 -26.03 3.23
N ALA A 85 25.65 -27.18 3.37
CA ALA A 85 24.98 -28.43 3.68
C ALA A 85 24.52 -28.52 5.15
N ALA A 86 23.32 -29.05 5.36
CA ALA A 86 22.86 -29.61 6.63
C ALA A 86 22.34 -31.03 6.35
N ALA A 87 22.89 -32.05 7.03
CA ALA A 87 22.66 -33.46 6.68
C ALA A 87 22.43 -34.37 7.91
N ALA A 88 21.37 -35.20 7.83
CA ALA A 88 20.98 -36.30 8.74
C ALA A 88 20.69 -35.90 10.22
N VAL A 89 19.75 -36.49 10.96
CA VAL A 89 19.00 -37.78 10.92
C VAL A 89 17.50 -37.48 11.22
N GLY A 90 16.47 -38.25 10.83
CA GLY A 90 16.37 -39.58 10.17
C GLY A 90 15.31 -40.47 10.85
N SER A 91 15.28 -41.78 10.54
CA SER A 91 14.35 -42.82 11.06
C SER A 91 12.86 -42.70 10.71
N GLU A 92 12.43 -43.53 9.73
CA GLU A 92 11.38 -44.57 9.83
C GLU A 92 10.19 -44.38 10.83
N ASN A 93 8.93 -44.77 10.55
CA ASN A 93 8.32 -45.65 9.51
C ASN A 93 6.77 -45.34 9.49
N ALA A 94 5.80 -45.95 8.75
CA ALA A 94 5.68 -47.08 7.81
C ALA A 94 4.35 -46.98 6.99
N GLN A 95 4.05 -48.05 6.22
CA GLN A 95 2.75 -48.50 5.66
C GLN A 95 2.39 -48.18 4.20
N GLN A 96 1.80 -49.20 3.57
CA GLN A 96 1.56 -49.37 2.14
C GLN A 96 0.08 -49.11 1.78
N GLN A 97 -0.19 -48.78 0.52
CA GLN A 97 -1.26 -49.44 -0.23
C GLN A 97 -0.96 -49.45 -1.74
N GLN A 98 -1.51 -50.44 -2.45
CA GLN A 98 -1.25 -50.69 -3.87
C GLN A 98 -2.55 -50.54 -4.66
N ALA A 99 -2.51 -50.01 -5.89
CA ALA A 99 -3.35 -50.48 -7.01
C ALA A 99 -2.87 -49.94 -8.37
N ASN A 100 -2.60 -50.89 -9.26
CA ASN A 100 -2.25 -50.83 -10.68
C ASN A 100 -2.94 -49.74 -11.54
N GLY A 101 -2.21 -49.27 -12.57
CA GLY A 101 -2.74 -48.42 -13.64
C GLY A 101 -1.74 -48.19 -14.78
N VAL A 102 -1.25 -49.27 -15.42
CA VAL A 102 -0.37 -49.16 -16.60
C VAL A 102 -1.24 -49.18 -17.86
N ASP A 103 -1.13 -48.13 -18.67
CA ASP A 103 -1.29 -48.21 -20.12
C ASP A 103 -0.19 -47.38 -20.80
N SER A 104 -0.07 -47.48 -22.12
CA SER A 104 1.20 -47.37 -22.83
C SER A 104 1.18 -46.42 -24.03
N ASN A 105 2.37 -45.97 -24.42
CA ASN A 105 2.71 -45.29 -25.66
C ASN A 105 2.16 -43.86 -25.85
N ASN A 106 2.99 -42.86 -25.52
CA ASN A 106 3.14 -41.70 -26.38
C ASN A 106 4.61 -41.24 -26.43
N PRO A 107 5.39 -41.59 -27.46
CA PRO A 107 6.69 -40.97 -27.72
C PRO A 107 6.48 -39.54 -28.28
N ASP A 108 7.58 -38.79 -28.42
CA ASP A 108 7.62 -37.46 -29.04
C ASP A 108 6.64 -36.41 -28.48
N GLN A 109 6.93 -35.97 -27.26
CA GLN A 109 7.37 -34.56 -27.12
C GLN A 109 8.24 -34.37 -25.89
N ALA A 110 9.56 -34.46 -26.11
CA ALA A 110 10.52 -33.81 -25.22
C ALA A 110 10.44 -32.30 -25.48
N VAL A 111 9.44 -31.64 -24.88
CA VAL A 111 9.56 -30.22 -24.58
C VAL A 111 10.82 -30.08 -23.73
N ALA A 112 11.81 -29.36 -24.23
CA ALA A 112 12.97 -29.04 -23.42
C ALA A 112 12.47 -28.19 -22.23
N ASP A 113 12.88 -28.54 -21.03
CA ASP A 113 12.75 -27.69 -19.85
C ASP A 113 13.65 -26.46 -20.05
N GLY A 114 13.16 -25.53 -20.88
CA GLY A 114 13.69 -24.20 -20.94
C GLY A 114 13.41 -23.57 -19.59
N GLU A 115 14.44 -23.51 -18.75
CA GLU A 115 14.44 -22.71 -17.53
C GLU A 115 14.03 -21.29 -17.93
N GLU A 116 12.76 -20.93 -17.69
CA GLU A 116 12.30 -19.55 -17.86
C GLU A 116 13.17 -18.69 -16.94
N GLU A 117 14.03 -17.88 -17.53
CA GLU A 117 14.90 -17.00 -16.75
C GLU A 117 13.98 -16.01 -16.03
N GLU A 118 13.78 -16.20 -14.71
CA GLU A 118 12.96 -15.31 -13.88
C GLU A 118 13.43 -13.86 -14.08
N GLU A 119 12.71 -13.13 -14.93
CA GLU A 119 12.97 -11.74 -15.23
C GLU A 119 12.79 -10.96 -13.93
N ASP A 120 13.82 -10.22 -13.52
CA ASP A 120 13.74 -9.36 -12.33
C ASP A 120 12.59 -8.36 -12.55
N ASP A 121 11.67 -8.27 -11.60
CA ASP A 121 10.60 -7.26 -11.59
C ASP A 121 11.07 -5.94 -10.92
N GLY A 122 12.33 -5.91 -10.49
CA GLY A 122 12.94 -4.86 -9.70
C GLY A 122 12.92 -5.16 -8.20
N ARG A 123 12.45 -6.34 -7.77
CA ARG A 123 12.47 -6.76 -6.36
C ARG A 123 13.88 -6.70 -5.77
N ALA A 124 14.91 -7.10 -6.53
CA ALA A 124 16.29 -7.01 -6.06
C ALA A 124 16.72 -5.57 -5.75
N GLN A 125 16.27 -4.58 -6.55
CA GLN A 125 16.53 -3.16 -6.32
C GLN A 125 15.79 -2.62 -5.09
N LEU A 126 14.59 -3.12 -4.79
CA LEU A 126 13.88 -2.75 -3.56
C LEU A 126 14.59 -3.28 -2.30
N GLU A 127 15.13 -4.50 -2.35
CA GLU A 127 15.86 -5.10 -1.24
C GLU A 127 17.24 -4.44 -1.04
N GLU A 128 17.92 -4.07 -2.13
CA GLU A 128 19.12 -3.23 -2.13
C GLU A 128 18.88 -1.91 -1.37
N TRP A 129 17.82 -1.16 -1.70
CA TRP A 129 17.48 0.09 -0.99
C TRP A 129 17.04 -0.10 0.47
N VAL A 130 16.41 -1.23 0.82
CA VAL A 130 16.09 -1.53 2.22
C VAL A 130 17.38 -1.78 3.00
N HIS A 131 18.29 -2.62 2.50
CA HIS A 131 19.56 -2.93 3.14
C HIS A 131 20.45 -1.68 3.32
N GLU A 132 20.57 -0.81 2.30
CA GLU A 132 21.24 0.50 2.42
C GLU A 132 20.74 1.31 3.63
N VAL A 133 19.42 1.34 3.83
CA VAL A 133 18.76 2.12 4.89
C VAL A 133 18.82 1.42 6.25
N GLU A 134 18.82 0.09 6.29
CA GLU A 134 19.00 -0.67 7.54
C GLU A 134 20.41 -0.50 8.12
N GLU A 135 21.44 -0.58 7.28
CA GLU A 135 22.82 -0.29 7.69
C GLU A 135 23.00 1.19 8.08
N ARG A 136 22.41 2.14 7.33
CA ARG A 136 22.43 3.58 7.65
C ARG A 136 21.86 3.89 9.05
N PHE A 137 20.83 3.15 9.48
CA PHE A 137 20.17 3.33 10.78
C PHE A 137 20.50 2.20 11.78
N LYS A 138 21.59 1.47 11.57
CA LYS A 138 22.04 0.37 12.44
C LYS A 138 22.37 0.90 13.84
N GLY A 139 21.85 0.23 14.87
CA GLY A 139 21.99 0.67 16.26
C GLY A 139 21.24 1.96 16.63
N GLN A 140 20.39 2.52 15.74
CA GLN A 140 19.61 3.74 16.03
C GLN A 140 18.13 3.40 16.30
N ASP A 141 17.69 3.64 17.54
CA ASP A 141 16.30 3.42 17.97
C ASP A 141 15.34 4.52 17.44
N LYS A 142 15.82 5.77 17.44
CA LYS A 142 15.10 6.95 16.94
C LYS A 142 15.51 7.26 15.51
N ILE A 143 14.83 6.61 14.57
CA ILE A 143 14.91 6.96 13.14
C ILE A 143 14.06 8.23 12.92
N PRO A 144 14.64 9.34 12.42
CA PRO A 144 13.87 10.55 12.12
C PRO A 144 12.91 10.33 10.95
N VAL A 145 11.84 11.11 10.88
CA VAL A 145 10.93 11.15 9.74
C VAL A 145 11.65 11.72 8.51
N PRO A 146 11.53 11.11 7.31
CA PRO A 146 12.09 11.69 6.08
C PRO A 146 11.40 13.00 5.72
N ASP A 147 12.14 14.01 5.25
CA ASP A 147 11.57 15.31 4.82
C ASP A 147 10.52 15.19 3.70
N PHE A 148 10.62 14.14 2.88
CA PHE A 148 9.66 13.83 1.82
C PHE A 148 8.46 13.00 2.32
N TRP A 149 8.27 12.80 3.63
CA TRP A 149 7.22 11.98 4.21
C TRP A 149 6.53 12.72 5.37
N GLY A 150 5.19 12.68 5.40
CA GLY A 150 4.46 13.37 6.47
C GLY A 150 2.97 13.05 6.52
N GLY A 151 2.31 13.69 7.48
CA GLY A 151 0.85 13.67 7.59
C GLY A 151 0.18 14.58 6.58
N LEU A 152 -0.95 14.12 6.05
CA LEU A 152 -1.86 14.87 5.21
C LEU A 152 -3.26 14.76 5.81
N ARG A 153 -3.88 15.89 6.13
CA ARG A 153 -5.28 15.98 6.57
C ARG A 153 -6.15 16.53 5.44
N LEU A 154 -7.44 16.19 5.47
CA LEU A 154 -8.45 16.72 4.56
C LEU A 154 -9.42 17.55 5.41
N VAL A 155 -9.50 18.85 5.17
CA VAL A 155 -10.48 19.74 5.76
C VAL A 155 -11.79 19.53 4.98
N PRO A 156 -12.83 18.95 5.58
CA PRO A 156 -14.05 18.62 4.87
C PRO A 156 -14.82 19.89 4.50
N GLN A 157 -15.15 20.04 3.23
CA GLN A 157 -16.12 21.04 2.74
C GLN A 157 -17.44 20.37 2.33
N ARG A 158 -17.40 19.07 2.01
CA ARG A 158 -18.58 18.26 1.66
C ARG A 158 -18.43 16.83 2.19
N VAL A 159 -19.49 16.29 2.80
CA VAL A 159 -19.55 14.93 3.34
C VAL A 159 -20.86 14.27 2.93
N GLU A 160 -20.80 13.15 2.21
CA GLU A 160 -21.99 12.42 1.75
C GLU A 160 -22.07 11.06 2.44
N PHE A 161 -23.17 10.82 3.17
CA PHE A 161 -23.52 9.55 3.77
C PHE A 161 -24.52 8.81 2.86
N TRP A 162 -24.11 7.64 2.36
CA TRP A 162 -24.91 6.75 1.52
C TRP A 162 -25.22 5.46 2.27
N GLN A 163 -26.48 5.05 2.28
CA GLN A 163 -26.96 3.78 2.83
C GLN A 163 -27.77 3.03 1.78
N GLY A 164 -27.30 1.82 1.45
CA GLY A 164 -27.93 0.90 0.52
C GLY A 164 -29.28 0.39 1.01
N ARG A 165 -30.11 0.02 0.03
CA ARG A 165 -31.51 -0.42 0.17
C ARG A 165 -31.79 -1.40 -0.97
N GLU A 166 -32.48 -2.50 -0.68
CA GLU A 166 -32.82 -3.54 -1.66
C GLU A 166 -33.71 -3.00 -2.80
N SER A 167 -34.58 -2.04 -2.48
CA SER A 167 -35.44 -1.31 -3.43
C SER A 167 -34.69 -0.42 -4.42
N ARG A 168 -33.35 -0.30 -4.32
CA ARG A 168 -32.49 0.66 -5.04
C ARG A 168 -32.77 2.14 -4.74
N LEU A 169 -33.79 2.45 -3.96
CA LEU A 169 -34.07 3.80 -3.44
C LEU A 169 -33.19 4.07 -2.22
N HIS A 170 -31.90 4.29 -2.48
CA HIS A 170 -30.86 4.49 -1.46
C HIS A 170 -31.04 5.79 -0.68
N ASP A 171 -30.70 5.77 0.61
CA ASP A 171 -30.63 7.00 1.40
C ASP A 171 -29.31 7.70 1.12
N ARG A 172 -29.38 8.96 0.64
CA ARG A 172 -28.23 9.82 0.40
C ARG A 172 -28.43 11.15 1.12
N PHE A 173 -27.62 11.39 2.14
CA PHE A 173 -27.58 12.66 2.88
C PHE A 173 -26.25 13.34 2.62
N VAL A 174 -26.27 14.59 2.17
CA VAL A 174 -25.08 15.40 1.97
C VAL A 174 -25.06 16.54 2.98
N TYR A 175 -23.91 16.72 3.62
CA TYR A 175 -23.55 17.91 4.37
C TYR A 175 -22.58 18.73 3.53
N GLU A 176 -22.88 20.02 3.31
CA GLU A 176 -22.00 20.96 2.62
C GLU A 176 -21.72 22.18 3.50
N TRP A 177 -20.48 22.64 3.53
CA TRP A 177 -20.03 23.76 4.35
C TRP A 177 -20.32 25.08 3.63
N GLU A 178 -21.09 25.94 4.28
CA GLU A 178 -21.30 27.33 3.86
C GLU A 178 -20.38 28.23 4.69
N GLU A 179 -19.44 28.90 4.03
CA GLU A 179 -18.58 29.89 4.67
C GLU A 179 -19.39 31.09 5.16
N GLY A 180 -19.02 31.62 6.33
CA GLY A 180 -19.67 32.76 6.94
C GLY A 180 -19.23 34.08 6.29
N VAL A 181 -20.20 34.89 5.86
CA VAL A 181 -19.98 36.19 5.22
C VAL A 181 -20.30 37.32 6.22
N ASP A 182 -19.58 38.44 6.12
CA ASP A 182 -19.71 39.63 6.98
C ASP A 182 -19.53 39.34 8.48
N GLY A 183 -18.54 38.52 8.84
CA GLY A 183 -18.20 38.19 10.22
C GLY A 183 -19.16 37.23 10.93
N LYS A 184 -20.09 36.61 10.19
CA LYS A 184 -20.91 35.49 10.67
C LYS A 184 -20.09 34.22 10.73
N GLU A 185 -20.48 33.27 11.57
CA GLU A 185 -19.91 31.92 11.57
C GLU A 185 -20.37 31.13 10.33
N GLY A 186 -19.52 30.23 9.84
CA GLY A 186 -19.90 29.25 8.83
C GLY A 186 -20.74 28.12 9.42
N LYS A 187 -21.45 27.37 8.57
CA LYS A 187 -22.40 26.32 8.99
C LYS A 187 -22.45 25.17 7.99
N TRP A 188 -22.94 24.02 8.45
CA TRP A 188 -23.25 22.89 7.57
C TRP A 188 -24.71 22.97 7.09
N ARG A 189 -24.94 23.01 5.77
CA ARG A 189 -26.24 22.74 5.15
C ARG A 189 -26.41 21.23 4.98
N LEU A 190 -27.57 20.69 5.32
CA LEU A 190 -27.91 19.27 5.16
C LEU A 190 -29.02 19.10 4.12
N GLU A 191 -28.76 18.29 3.10
CA GLU A 191 -29.70 17.99 2.02
C GLU A 191 -29.82 16.48 1.79
N ARG A 192 -30.96 16.05 1.24
CA ARG A 192 -31.18 14.67 0.76
C ARG A 192 -31.07 14.68 -0.77
N LEU A 193 -30.22 13.80 -1.31
CA LEU A 193 -30.08 13.60 -2.76
C LEU A 193 -30.96 12.43 -3.22
N SER A 194 -31.30 12.42 -4.51
CA SER A 194 -31.77 11.19 -5.17
C SER A 194 -30.68 10.11 -5.07
N PRO A 195 -31.03 8.81 -4.94
CA PRO A 195 -30.13 7.72 -5.33
C PRO A 195 -29.49 8.02 -6.70
#